data_AF-A0AAN9HN13-F1
#
_entry.id   AF-A0AAN9HN13-F1
#
_cell.length_a   1.000
_cell.length_b   1.000
_cell.length_c   1.000
_cell.angle_alpha   90.00
_cell.angle_beta   90.00
_cell.angle_gamma   90.00
#
_symmetry.space_group_name_H-M   'P 1'
#
loop_
_entity.id
_entity.type
_entity.pdbx_description
1 polymer ?
#
loop_
_entity_poly.entity_id
_entity_poly.type
_entity_poly.pdbx_seq_one_letter_code
_entity_poly.pdbx_strand_id
1 'polypeptide(L)'
;MLMRSLLLSNSVVFINALLSEERILVSIRVRPLNDKELGRNDSELEFINDTTIIYRSNVPAPDRSLYPTSYSFDHVFSTDCPTWKVYEESAKEVALSVLSGFNPSIFAYGQTSSGKTNTMTGITEYAVADIFDYIEEHKEREFVLKFSASEI
;
A
#
# COMPACT_ATOMS: atom_id res chain seq x y z
N MET A 1 -1.30 17.90 -5.72
CA MET A 1 -1.96 18.80 -4.76
C MET A 1 -3.09 18.11 -3.98
N LEU A 2 -3.85 17.17 -4.56
CA LEU A 2 -4.93 16.42 -3.87
C LEU A 2 -4.48 15.34 -2.85
N MET A 3 -3.26 14.78 -2.98
CA MET A 3 -2.76 13.77 -2.03
C MET A 3 -2.59 14.31 -0.60
N ARG A 4 -2.38 15.63 -0.42
CA ARG A 4 -2.06 16.20 0.91
C ARG A 4 -3.21 16.09 1.92
N SER A 5 -4.48 16.16 1.52
CA SER A 5 -5.57 16.08 2.51
C SER A 5 -5.81 14.64 3.01
N LEU A 6 -5.61 13.64 2.15
CA LEU A 6 -5.75 12.23 2.52
C LEU A 6 -4.57 11.72 3.36
N LEU A 7 -3.37 12.24 3.08
CA LEU A 7 -2.14 11.94 3.81
C LEU A 7 -2.13 12.47 5.26
N LEU A 8 -3.12 13.29 5.63
CA LEU A 8 -3.31 13.79 6.99
C LEU A 8 -4.27 12.93 7.83
N SER A 9 -4.76 11.80 7.32
CA SER A 9 -5.52 10.83 8.12
C SER A 9 -5.06 9.39 7.84
N ASN A 10 -4.26 8.85 8.76
CA ASN A 10 -4.19 7.43 9.18
C ASN A 10 -4.22 6.33 8.12
N SER A 11 -3.79 6.63 6.90
CA SER A 11 -3.85 5.69 5.78
C SER A 11 -2.48 5.57 5.12
N VAL A 12 -2.12 4.35 4.76
CA VAL A 12 -0.92 4.01 4.02
C VAL A 12 -1.25 4.06 2.54
N VAL A 13 -0.49 4.83 1.77
CA VAL A 13 -0.56 4.85 0.31
C VAL A 13 0.60 4.01 -0.21
N PHE A 14 0.29 2.94 -0.91
CA PHE A 14 1.23 2.13 -1.68
C PHE A 14 1.27 2.64 -3.11
N ILE A 15 2.48 2.87 -3.62
CA ILE A 15 2.70 3.19 -5.02
C ILE A 15 3.55 2.04 -5.56
N ASN A 16 3.02 1.36 -6.56
CA ASN A 16 3.65 0.21 -7.18
C ASN A 16 3.83 0.46 -8.69
N ALA A 17 5.01 0.19 -9.24
CA ALA A 17 5.31 0.44 -10.65
C ALA A 17 5.69 -0.87 -11.37
N LEU A 18 4.91 -1.26 -12.38
CA LEU A 18 5.17 -2.38 -13.30
C LEU A 18 5.68 -1.86 -14.65
N LEU A 19 6.82 -2.39 -15.10
CA LEU A 19 7.54 -1.97 -16.31
C LEU A 19 7.29 -2.86 -17.53
N SER A 20 6.08 -3.42 -17.69
CA SER A 20 5.67 -4.03 -18.97
C SER A 20 4.84 -3.09 -19.85
N GLU A 21 4.16 -2.09 -19.25
CA GLU A 21 3.34 -1.07 -19.95
C GLU A 21 3.29 0.29 -19.19
N GLU A 22 4.39 0.73 -18.56
CA GLU A 22 4.45 2.00 -17.78
C GLU A 22 3.24 2.22 -16.83
N ARG A 23 2.74 1.17 -16.18
CA ARG A 23 1.55 1.27 -15.32
C ARG A 23 1.96 1.50 -13.88
N ILE A 24 1.48 2.61 -13.32
CA ILE A 24 1.55 2.89 -11.88
C ILE A 24 0.25 2.40 -11.25
N LEU A 25 0.37 1.45 -10.34
CA LEU A 25 -0.72 0.97 -9.47
C LEU A 25 -0.65 1.73 -8.15
N VAL A 26 -1.76 2.32 -7.75
CA VAL A 26 -1.88 3.03 -6.49
C VAL A 26 -2.90 2.31 -5.62
N SER A 27 -2.45 1.79 -4.49
CA SER A 27 -3.30 1.10 -3.53
C SER A 27 -3.27 1.81 -2.19
N ILE A 28 -4.38 1.78 -1.45
CA ILE A 28 -4.46 2.36 -0.12
C ILE A 28 -4.78 1.27 0.90
N ARG A 29 -4.09 1.28 2.03
CA ARG A 29 -4.43 0.46 3.20
C ARG A 29 -4.74 1.37 4.36
N VAL A 30 -5.95 1.26 4.88
CA VAL A 30 -6.35 1.98 6.08
C VAL A 30 -6.00 1.12 7.29
N ARG A 31 -5.32 1.67 8.30
CA ARG A 31 -5.08 0.95 9.55
C ARG A 31 -6.24 1.17 10.53
N PRO A 32 -6.47 0.25 11.47
CA PRO A 32 -7.36 0.52 12.59
C PRO A 32 -6.94 1.79 13.33
N LEU A 33 -7.92 2.58 13.77
CA LEU A 33 -7.69 3.73 14.63
C LEU A 33 -7.20 3.28 16.00
N ASN A 34 -6.29 4.05 16.60
CA ASN A 34 -5.87 3.80 17.98
C ASN A 34 -6.88 4.40 18.98
N ASP A 35 -6.81 4.01 20.25
CA ASP A 35 -7.75 4.46 21.30
C ASP A 35 -7.82 5.99 21.43
N LYS A 36 -6.69 6.68 21.21
CA LYS A 36 -6.63 8.15 21.26
C LYS A 36 -7.36 8.80 20.09
N GLU A 37 -7.32 8.18 18.91
CA GLU A 37 -7.98 8.65 17.70
C GLU A 37 -9.49 8.38 17.76
N LEU A 38 -9.88 7.20 18.26
CA LEU A 38 -11.28 6.85 18.52
C LEU A 38 -11.95 7.87 19.46
N GLY A 39 -11.23 8.31 20.50
CA GLY A 39 -11.74 9.29 21.46
C GLY A 39 -11.90 10.73 20.92
N ARG A 40 -11.24 11.10 19.81
CA ARG A 40 -11.30 12.46 19.25
C ARG A 40 -12.40 12.65 18.22
N ASN A 41 -12.76 11.59 17.49
CA ASN A 41 -13.77 11.64 16.42
C ASN A 41 -13.53 12.75 15.37
N ASP A 42 -12.25 13.02 15.07
CA ASP A 42 -11.83 14.14 14.21
C ASP A 42 -12.20 13.94 12.73
N SER A 43 -12.30 12.68 12.28
CA SER A 43 -12.59 12.32 10.89
C SER A 43 -13.23 10.94 10.77
N GLU A 44 -14.04 10.77 9.73
CA GLU A 44 -14.71 9.52 9.37
C GLU A 44 -14.25 9.08 7.98
N LEU A 45 -13.97 7.79 7.83
CA LEU A 45 -13.62 7.14 6.56
C LEU A 45 -14.66 6.06 6.27
N GLU A 46 -15.31 6.18 5.11
CA GLU A 46 -16.31 5.23 4.62
C GLU A 46 -15.77 4.51 3.38
N PHE A 47 -15.87 3.18 3.37
CA PHE A 47 -15.45 2.33 2.26
C PHE A 47 -16.66 2.07 1.35
N ILE A 48 -16.65 2.63 0.15
CA ILE A 48 -17.75 2.45 -0.81
C ILE A 48 -17.61 1.11 -1.52
N ASN A 49 -16.38 0.75 -1.89
CA ASN A 49 -16.01 -0.51 -2.52
C ASN A 49 -14.48 -0.69 -2.43
N ASP A 50 -13.97 -1.73 -3.08
CA ASP A 50 -12.53 -2.07 -3.10
C ASP A 50 -11.67 -1.09 -3.92
N THR A 51 -12.22 -0.02 -4.47
CA THR A 51 -11.47 1.01 -5.23
C THR A 51 -11.73 2.42 -4.75
N THR A 52 -12.77 2.68 -3.94
CA THR A 52 -13.25 4.03 -3.63
C THR A 52 -13.57 4.19 -2.15
N ILE A 53 -13.08 5.30 -1.58
CA ILE A 53 -13.38 5.73 -0.21
C ILE A 53 -13.96 7.14 -0.19
N ILE A 54 -14.73 7.43 0.85
CA ILE A 54 -15.18 8.78 1.18
C ILE A 54 -14.55 9.21 2.49
N TYR A 55 -13.91 10.37 2.49
CA TYR A 55 -13.35 11.02 3.67
C TYR A 55 -14.23 12.20 4.10
N ARG A 56 -14.56 12.26 5.40
CA ARG A 56 -15.32 13.35 6.02
C ARG A 56 -14.53 13.91 7.20
N SER A 57 -14.27 15.22 7.18
CA SER A 57 -13.65 15.94 8.29
C SER A 57 -14.73 16.48 9.23
N ASN A 58 -14.68 16.13 10.51
CA ASN A 58 -15.62 16.65 11.52
C ASN A 58 -15.12 17.95 12.17
N VAL A 59 -13.85 18.31 11.95
CA VAL A 59 -13.23 19.54 12.46
C VAL A 59 -13.18 20.61 11.37
N PRO A 60 -13.72 21.82 11.61
CA PRO A 60 -13.55 22.96 10.73
C PRO A 60 -12.08 23.40 10.76
N ALA A 61 -11.38 23.32 9.63
CA ALA A 61 -10.05 23.86 9.47
C ALA A 61 -10.00 24.75 8.21
N PRO A 62 -9.21 25.84 8.19
CA PRO A 62 -9.17 26.78 7.08
C PRO A 62 -8.75 26.15 5.73
N ASP A 63 -8.16 24.94 5.76
CA ASP A 63 -7.70 24.18 4.58
C ASP A 63 -8.43 22.83 4.42
N ARG A 64 -9.54 22.58 5.14
CA ARG A 64 -10.34 21.35 5.01
C ARG A 64 -11.78 21.67 4.70
N SER A 65 -12.32 21.13 3.61
CA SER A 65 -13.74 21.20 3.33
C SER A 65 -14.52 20.36 4.35
N LEU A 66 -15.61 20.91 4.87
CA LEU A 66 -16.60 20.15 5.64
C LEU A 66 -17.41 19.18 4.75
N TYR A 67 -17.30 19.33 3.43
CA TYR A 67 -17.93 18.44 2.47
C TYR A 67 -17.18 17.11 2.36
N PRO A 68 -17.90 15.98 2.34
CA PRO A 68 -17.31 14.67 2.07
C PRO A 68 -16.58 14.69 0.72
N THR A 69 -15.37 14.12 0.68
CA THR A 69 -14.58 14.02 -0.55
C THR A 69 -14.34 12.55 -0.89
N SER A 70 -14.67 12.16 -2.12
CA SER A 70 -14.45 10.81 -2.64
C SER A 70 -13.07 10.69 -3.29
N TYR A 71 -12.40 9.56 -3.06
CA TYR A 71 -11.11 9.24 -3.66
C TYR A 71 -11.13 7.82 -4.20
N SER A 72 -10.61 7.65 -5.42
CA SER A 72 -10.53 6.34 -6.09
C SER A 72 -9.08 5.95 -6.36
N PHE A 73 -8.80 4.67 -6.21
CA PHE A 73 -7.50 4.00 -6.28
C PHE A 73 -7.64 2.67 -7.03
N ASP A 74 -6.54 2.03 -7.42
CA ASP A 74 -6.59 0.68 -8.00
C ASP A 74 -7.09 -0.34 -6.97
N HIS A 75 -6.65 -0.20 -5.71
CA HIS A 75 -7.12 -1.04 -4.60
C HIS A 75 -7.28 -0.24 -3.30
N VAL A 76 -8.32 -0.58 -2.54
CA VAL A 76 -8.62 -0.06 -1.21
C VAL A 76 -8.74 -1.22 -0.25
N PHE A 77 -7.84 -1.27 0.71
CA PHE A 77 -7.80 -2.26 1.78
C PHE A 77 -8.33 -1.65 3.07
N SER A 78 -9.40 -2.22 3.61
CA SER A 78 -10.01 -1.82 4.87
C SER A 78 -9.13 -2.15 6.09
N THR A 79 -9.56 -1.68 7.26
CA THR A 79 -8.84 -1.82 8.53
C THR A 79 -8.50 -3.25 8.91
N ASP A 80 -9.36 -4.19 8.53
CA ASP A 80 -9.26 -5.60 8.92
C ASP A 80 -8.53 -6.42 7.85
N CYS A 81 -8.06 -5.76 6.78
CA CYS A 81 -7.37 -6.44 5.70
C CYS A 81 -5.97 -6.94 6.15
N PRO A 82 -5.73 -8.26 6.09
CA PRO A 82 -4.45 -8.83 6.47
C PRO A 82 -3.37 -8.53 5.42
N THR A 83 -2.11 -8.47 5.85
CA THR A 83 -1.00 -8.09 4.97
C THR A 83 -0.80 -9.05 3.80
N TRP A 84 -1.09 -10.35 3.96
CA TRP A 84 -0.99 -11.32 2.86
C TRP A 84 -1.95 -10.99 1.71
N LYS A 85 -3.16 -10.48 2.01
CA LYS A 85 -4.15 -10.11 1.00
C LYS A 85 -3.72 -8.85 0.25
N VAL A 86 -3.13 -7.89 0.98
CA VAL A 86 -2.49 -6.71 0.36
C VAL A 86 -1.39 -7.15 -0.60
N TYR A 87 -0.54 -8.09 -0.20
CA TYR A 87 0.49 -8.63 -1.09
C TYR A 87 -0.12 -9.30 -2.33
N GLU A 88 -1.04 -10.24 -2.14
CA GLU A 88 -1.66 -11.02 -3.21
C GLU A 88 -2.33 -10.13 -4.27
N GLU A 89 -3.11 -9.13 -3.82
CA GLU A 89 -3.93 -8.32 -4.73
C GLU A 89 -3.20 -7.10 -5.31
N SER A 90 -2.09 -6.63 -4.71
CA SER A 90 -1.44 -5.38 -5.16
C SER A 90 0.06 -5.47 -5.43
N ALA A 91 0.80 -6.36 -4.76
CA ALA A 91 2.25 -6.38 -4.79
C ALA A 91 2.83 -7.59 -5.54
N LYS A 92 2.13 -8.73 -5.51
CA LYS A 92 2.62 -10.02 -6.01
C LYS A 92 3.03 -10.00 -7.47
N GLU A 93 2.13 -9.55 -8.36
CA GLU A 93 2.43 -9.45 -9.79
C GLU A 93 3.68 -8.61 -10.05
N VAL A 94 3.83 -7.50 -9.30
CA VAL A 94 4.95 -6.59 -9.47
C VAL A 94 6.23 -7.19 -8.92
N ALA A 95 6.20 -7.79 -7.74
CA ALA A 95 7.34 -8.48 -7.15
C ALA A 95 7.85 -9.60 -8.07
N LEU A 96 6.95 -10.43 -8.61
CA LEU A 96 7.31 -11.56 -9.47
C LEU A 96 7.72 -11.14 -10.88
N SER A 97 7.42 -9.91 -11.31
CA SER A 97 7.89 -9.39 -12.61
C SER A 97 9.41 -9.39 -12.77
N VAL A 98 10.17 -9.38 -11.67
CA VAL A 98 11.64 -9.52 -11.68
C VAL A 98 12.10 -10.82 -12.33
N LEU A 99 11.33 -11.90 -12.20
CA LEU A 99 11.64 -13.22 -12.75
C LEU A 99 11.54 -13.23 -14.29
N SER A 100 10.73 -12.31 -14.83
CA SER A 100 10.55 -12.04 -16.26
C SER A 100 11.54 -11.00 -16.81
N GLY A 101 12.48 -10.52 -15.99
CA GLY A 101 13.52 -9.57 -16.39
C GLY A 101 13.14 -8.09 -16.26
N PHE A 102 12.04 -7.78 -15.57
CA PHE A 102 11.66 -6.39 -15.26
C PHE A 102 12.35 -5.88 -13.99
N ASN A 103 12.42 -4.55 -13.84
CA ASN A 103 12.95 -3.90 -12.64
C ASN A 103 11.79 -3.27 -11.84
N PRO A 104 11.06 -4.05 -11.04
CA PRO A 104 9.93 -3.53 -10.27
C PRO A 104 10.39 -2.60 -9.14
N SER A 105 9.49 -1.71 -8.71
CA SER A 105 9.69 -0.89 -7.52
C SER A 105 8.38 -0.73 -6.74
N ILE A 106 8.45 -1.06 -5.45
CA ILE A 106 7.32 -0.98 -4.51
C ILE A 106 7.67 0.05 -3.44
N PHE A 107 6.81 1.06 -3.28
CA PHE A 107 6.98 2.11 -2.28
C PHE A 107 5.82 2.10 -1.29
N ALA A 108 6.14 2.31 0.00
CA ALA A 108 5.17 2.59 1.03
C ALA A 108 5.27 4.06 1.47
N TYR A 109 4.16 4.79 1.36
CA TYR A 109 4.06 6.21 1.70
C TYR A 109 2.99 6.44 2.77
N GLY A 110 3.18 7.47 3.61
CA GLY A 110 2.25 7.84 4.67
C GLY A 110 2.95 8.46 5.88
N GLN A 111 2.17 8.98 6.82
CA GLN A 111 2.69 9.57 8.06
C GLN A 111 3.37 8.56 8.98
N THR A 112 4.16 9.02 9.95
CA THR A 112 4.70 8.16 11.02
C THR A 112 3.57 7.41 11.72
N SER A 113 3.80 6.15 12.09
CA SER A 113 2.79 5.27 12.71
C SER A 113 1.59 4.91 11.82
N SER A 114 1.64 5.12 10.49
CA SER A 114 0.56 4.70 9.59
C SER A 114 0.55 3.21 9.26
N GLY A 115 1.65 2.49 9.51
CA GLY A 115 1.77 1.05 9.17
C GLY A 115 2.64 0.75 7.93
N LYS A 116 3.41 1.74 7.44
CA LYS A 116 4.37 1.55 6.32
C LYS A 116 5.31 0.36 6.54
N THR A 117 6.08 0.39 7.63
CA THR A 117 7.07 -0.65 7.95
C THR A 117 6.40 -2.01 8.10
N ASN A 118 5.31 -2.09 8.86
CA ASN A 118 4.56 -3.34 9.04
C ASN A 118 4.11 -3.96 7.70
N THR A 119 3.63 -3.13 6.77
CA THR A 119 3.17 -3.64 5.48
C THR A 119 4.34 -4.00 4.56
N MET A 120 5.38 -3.16 4.50
CA MET A 120 6.55 -3.42 3.65
C MET A 120 7.32 -4.67 4.10
N THR A 121 7.45 -4.89 5.41
CA THR A 121 8.03 -6.12 5.97
C THR A 121 7.26 -7.34 5.49
N GLY A 122 5.94 -7.37 5.64
CA GLY A 122 5.13 -8.50 5.18
C GLY A 122 5.19 -8.69 3.66
N ILE A 123 5.11 -7.62 2.86
CA ILE A 123 5.27 -7.71 1.40
C ILE A 123 6.63 -8.34 1.04
N THR A 124 7.70 -7.94 1.72
CA THR A 124 9.04 -8.47 1.48
C THR A 124 9.11 -9.96 1.84
N GLU A 125 8.54 -10.37 2.97
CA GLU A 125 8.50 -11.78 3.39
C GLU A 125 7.76 -12.66 2.37
N TYR A 126 6.56 -12.26 1.92
CA TYR A 126 5.79 -13.03 0.93
C TYR A 126 6.45 -13.02 -0.45
N ALA A 127 6.99 -11.88 -0.90
CA ALA A 127 7.70 -11.79 -2.17
C ALA A 127 8.92 -12.70 -2.22
N VAL A 128 9.71 -12.71 -1.14
CA VAL A 128 10.89 -13.58 -1.04
C VAL A 128 10.47 -15.04 -1.09
N ALA A 129 9.43 -15.44 -0.34
CA ALA A 129 8.91 -16.81 -0.36
C ALA A 129 8.50 -17.24 -1.78
N ASP A 130 7.65 -16.47 -2.45
CA ASP A 130 7.19 -16.81 -3.82
C ASP A 130 8.35 -16.84 -4.84
N ILE A 131 9.34 -15.95 -4.69
CA ILE A 131 10.53 -15.96 -5.55
C ILE A 131 11.35 -17.24 -5.34
N PHE A 132 11.53 -17.68 -4.09
CA PHE A 132 12.24 -18.93 -3.80
C PHE A 132 11.47 -20.15 -4.32
N ASP A 133 10.16 -20.21 -4.10
CA ASP A 133 9.31 -21.28 -4.62
C ASP A 133 9.42 -21.36 -6.15
N TYR A 134 9.37 -20.22 -6.85
CA TYR A 134 9.57 -20.18 -8.30
C TYR A 134 10.95 -20.72 -8.72
N ILE A 135 12.02 -20.33 -8.02
CA ILE A 135 13.39 -20.79 -8.32
C ILE A 135 13.51 -22.31 -8.14
N GLU A 136 12.87 -22.88 -7.11
CA GLU A 136 12.90 -24.33 -6.86
C GLU A 136 12.19 -25.14 -7.96
N GLU A 137 11.13 -24.57 -8.54
CA GLU A 137 10.38 -25.18 -9.65
C GLU A 137 11.14 -25.11 -10.99
N HIS A 138 11.97 -24.09 -11.21
CA HIS A 138 12.63 -23.80 -12.49
C HIS A 138 14.12 -24.19 -12.51
N LYS A 139 14.40 -25.49 -12.35
CA LYS A 139 15.78 -26.04 -12.27
C LYS A 139 16.59 -25.93 -13.57
N GLU A 140 15.96 -25.59 -14.68
CA GLU A 140 16.61 -25.37 -15.97
C GLU A 140 17.33 -24.01 -16.07
N ARG A 141 17.08 -23.11 -15.11
CA ARG A 141 17.71 -21.78 -15.04
C ARG A 141 18.62 -21.68 -13.81
N GLU A 142 19.77 -21.02 -13.98
CA GLU A 142 20.63 -20.68 -12.85
C GLU A 142 20.29 -19.27 -12.35
N PHE A 143 20.02 -19.15 -11.05
CA PHE A 143 19.68 -17.88 -10.40
C PHE A 143 20.76 -17.47 -9.41
N VAL A 144 21.18 -16.22 -9.47
CA VAL A 144 22.10 -15.61 -8.48
C VAL A 144 21.38 -14.47 -7.78
N LEU A 145 21.11 -14.64 -6.49
CA LEU A 145 20.45 -13.65 -5.65
C LEU A 145 21.50 -12.76 -4.98
N LYS A 146 21.25 -11.45 -4.99
CA LYS A 146 22.05 -10.44 -4.29
C LYS A 146 21.13 -9.52 -3.52
N PHE A 147 21.53 -9.15 -2.31
CA PHE A 147 20.76 -8.28 -1.44
C PHE A 147 21.60 -7.07 -1.01
N SER A 148 20.98 -5.90 -0.96
CA SER A 148 21.57 -4.67 -0.43
C SER A 148 20.50 -3.88 0.32
N ALA A 149 20.86 -3.34 1.48
CA ALA A 149 20.01 -2.44 2.26
C ALA A 149 20.79 -1.16 2.60
N SER A 150 20.13 -0.01 2.51
CA SER A 150 20.65 1.29 2.90
C SER A 150 19.57 2.11 3.59
N GLU A 151 19.98 2.96 4.51
CA GLU A 151 19.15 3.98 5.15
C GLU A 151 19.66 5.34 4.66
N ILE A 152 18.73 6.22 4.25
CA ILE A 152 19.02 7.55 3.68
C ILE A 152 18.71 8.63 4.71
#